data_AF-A0A939UEI9-F1
#
_entry.id   AF-A0A939UEI9-F1
#
_cell.length_a   1.000
_cell.length_b   1.000
_cell.length_c   1.000
_cell.angle_alpha   90.00
_cell.angle_beta   90.00
_cell.angle_gamma   90.00
#
_symmetry.space_group_name_H-M   'P 1'
#
loop_
_entity.id
_entity.type
_entity.pdbx_description
1 polymer ?
#
loop_
_entity_poly.entity_id
_entity_poly.type
_entity_poly.pdbx_seq_one_letter_code
_entity_poly.pdbx_strand_id
1 'polypeptide(L)'
;MQTNFDLELKAIQLQNEKLQRELSEVHKLLEAPVEKTVVPKEYYTVQECAEMKGAASVSSYKSNRFMLPGAGNPKFCVYILGRLAFPAAVVQRWLAVDDSEYLDYAMNECGVTVIPEKYKQMAQKAKQKKGGAIC
;
A
#
# COMPACT_ATOMS: atom_id res chain seq x y z
N MET A 1 -47.67 50.29 12.01
CA MET A 1 -47.56 48.86 12.37
C MET A 1 -46.89 48.02 11.28
N GLN A 2 -46.99 48.36 9.98
CA GLN A 2 -46.38 47.57 8.88
C GLN A 2 -44.84 47.55 8.86
N THR A 3 -44.17 48.60 9.33
CA THR A 3 -42.70 48.73 9.26
C THR A 3 -41.92 47.76 10.16
N ASN A 4 -42.53 47.27 11.25
CA ASN A 4 -41.88 46.31 12.14
C ASN A 4 -41.87 44.89 11.56
N PHE A 5 -42.92 44.51 10.83
CA PHE A 5 -43.01 43.20 10.18
C PHE A 5 -41.95 43.04 9.07
N ASP A 6 -41.71 44.07 8.28
CA ASP A 6 -40.68 44.03 7.23
C ASP A 6 -39.26 43.91 7.80
N LEU A 7 -39.01 44.50 8.98
CA LEU A 7 -37.73 44.38 9.67
C LEU A 7 -37.53 42.96 10.25
N GLU A 8 -38.57 42.38 10.85
CA GLU A 8 -38.54 41.00 11.34
C GLU A 8 -38.35 39.99 10.19
N LEU A 9 -39.04 40.20 9.06
CA LEU A 9 -38.91 39.34 7.88
C LEU A 9 -37.48 39.37 7.32
N LYS A 10 -36.87 40.55 7.25
CA LYS A 10 -35.47 40.72 6.82
C LYS A 10 -34.48 40.06 7.78
N ALA A 11 -34.73 40.13 9.08
CA ALA A 11 -33.91 39.46 10.08
C ALA A 11 -33.97 37.93 9.92
N ILE A 12 -35.17 37.39 9.68
CA ILE A 12 -35.38 35.95 9.43
C ILE A 12 -34.68 35.52 8.14
N GLN A 13 -34.77 36.30 7.06
CA GLN A 13 -34.09 36.01 5.80
C GLN A 13 -32.57 35.95 5.99
N LEU A 14 -31.99 36.92 6.70
CA LEU A 14 -30.56 36.97 6.98
C LEU A 14 -30.10 35.75 7.80
N GLN A 15 -30.92 35.33 8.76
CA GLN A 15 -30.63 34.18 9.61
C GLN A 15 -30.70 32.85 8.83
N ASN A 16 -31.66 32.73 7.89
CA ASN A 16 -31.73 31.58 6.99
C ASN A 16 -30.53 31.49 6.05
N GLU A 17 -30.09 32.61 5.47
CA GLU A 17 -28.88 32.63 4.63
C GLU A 17 -27.64 32.21 5.41
N LYS A 18 -27.53 32.63 6.68
CA LYS A 18 -26.43 32.24 7.56
C LYS A 18 -26.45 30.74 7.84
N LEU A 19 -27.60 30.19 8.23
CA LEU A 19 -27.77 28.76 8.48
C LEU A 19 -27.47 27.93 7.23
N GLN A 20 -27.89 28.41 6.05
CA GLN A 20 -27.63 27.72 4.79
C GLN A 20 -26.14 27.66 4.45
N ARG A 21 -25.37 28.72 4.77
CA ARG A 21 -23.90 28.71 4.62
C ARG A 21 -23.23 27.74 5.58
N GLU A 22 -23.59 27.77 6.87
CA GLU A 22 -23.04 26.86 7.87
C GLU A 22 -23.33 25.40 7.52
N LEU A 23 -24.53 25.10 7.02
CA LEU A 23 -24.93 23.77 6.61
C LEU A 23 -24.17 23.30 5.36
N SER A 24 -23.87 24.22 4.43
CA SER A 24 -23.01 23.92 3.27
C SER A 24 -21.56 23.60 3.68
N GLU A 25 -21.02 24.27 4.69
CA GLU A 25 -19.68 23.97 5.22
C GLU A 25 -19.63 22.61 5.92
N VAL A 26 -20.64 22.29 6.72
CA VAL A 26 -20.77 20.95 7.34
C VAL A 26 -20.90 19.85 6.27
N HIS A 27 -21.68 20.10 5.22
CA HIS A 27 -21.81 19.14 4.12
C HIS A 27 -20.47 18.85 3.44
N LYS A 28 -19.67 19.89 3.19
CA LYS A 28 -18.32 19.73 2.62
C LYS A 28 -17.38 18.95 3.54
N LEU A 29 -17.50 19.11 4.85
CA LEU A 29 -16.73 18.34 5.82
C LEU A 29 -17.15 16.87 5.89
N LEU A 30 -18.43 16.58 5.69
CA LEU A 30 -18.96 15.21 5.66
C LEU A 30 -18.69 14.50 4.32
N GLU A 31 -18.68 15.24 3.21
CA GLU A 31 -18.28 14.75 1.89
C GLU A 31 -16.76 14.70 1.70
N ALA A 32 -15.99 15.29 2.62
CA ALA A 32 -14.54 15.17 2.59
C ALA A 32 -14.20 13.68 2.57
N PRO A 33 -13.38 13.22 1.60
CA PRO A 33 -13.07 11.82 1.48
C PRO A 33 -12.47 11.36 2.80
N VAL A 34 -13.14 10.41 3.46
CA VAL A 34 -12.63 9.77 4.66
C VAL A 34 -11.25 9.24 4.28
N GLU A 35 -10.20 9.89 4.79
CA GLU A 35 -8.86 9.32 4.77
C GLU A 35 -9.02 7.96 5.42
N LYS A 36 -8.93 6.90 4.60
CA LYS A 36 -8.99 5.54 5.10
C LYS A 36 -7.87 5.45 6.11
N THR A 37 -8.21 5.48 7.40
CA THR A 37 -7.27 5.17 8.46
C THR A 37 -6.69 3.82 8.10
N VAL A 38 -5.42 3.83 7.67
CA VAL A 38 -4.70 2.63 7.24
C VAL A 38 -4.46 1.84 8.52
N VAL A 39 -5.46 1.07 8.94
CA VAL A 39 -5.24 0.04 9.95
C VAL A 39 -4.24 -0.91 9.29
N PRO A 40 -3.03 -1.10 9.86
CA PRO A 40 -2.04 -1.95 9.25
C PRO A 40 -2.61 -3.36 9.19
N LYS A 41 -2.85 -3.84 7.98
CA LYS A 41 -3.30 -5.21 7.75
C LYS A 41 -2.23 -6.16 8.27
N GLU A 42 -2.63 -7.13 9.08
CA GLU A 42 -1.69 -8.13 9.61
C GLU A 42 -1.20 -9.10 8.53
N TYR A 43 -2.01 -9.33 7.51
CA TYR A 43 -1.72 -10.24 6.40
C TYR A 43 -2.04 -9.60 5.06
N TYR A 44 -1.19 -9.90 4.06
CA TYR A 44 -1.32 -9.42 2.70
C TYR A 44 -1.37 -10.59 1.74
N THR A 45 -2.30 -10.53 0.79
CA THR A 45 -2.40 -11.49 -0.31
C THR A 45 -1.29 -11.28 -1.33
N VAL A 46 -1.07 -12.28 -2.20
CA VAL A 46 -0.13 -12.16 -3.34
C VAL A 46 -0.44 -10.94 -4.21
N GLN A 47 -1.74 -10.63 -4.40
CA GLN A 47 -2.15 -9.49 -5.22
C GLN A 47 -1.77 -8.16 -4.57
N GLU A 48 -2.05 -7.99 -3.28
CA GLU A 48 -1.66 -6.79 -2.54
C GLU A 48 -0.13 -6.64 -2.49
N CYS A 49 0.61 -7.74 -2.32
CA CYS A 49 2.07 -7.71 -2.36
C CYS A 49 2.61 -7.25 -3.72
N ALA A 50 2.01 -7.71 -4.82
CA ALA A 50 2.38 -7.30 -6.17
C ALA A 50 2.11 -5.81 -6.40
N GLU A 51 0.96 -5.32 -5.94
CA GLU A 51 0.59 -3.90 -6.00
C GLU A 51 1.56 -3.03 -5.19
N MET A 52 1.99 -3.48 -4.01
CA MET A 52 2.93 -2.74 -3.16
C MET A 52 4.37 -2.69 -3.71
N LYS A 53 4.89 -3.78 -4.29
CA LYS A 53 6.27 -3.81 -4.81
C LYS A 53 6.37 -3.09 -6.16
N GLY A 54 5.33 -3.11 -6.98
CA GLY A 54 5.26 -2.38 -8.26
C GLY A 54 6.23 -2.85 -9.36
N ALA A 55 7.11 -3.82 -9.09
CA ALA A 55 8.18 -4.21 -10.02
C ALA A 55 7.76 -5.14 -11.17
N ALA A 56 6.59 -5.78 -11.08
CA ALA A 56 6.12 -6.74 -12.10
C ALA A 56 4.60 -6.90 -12.10
N SER A 57 4.07 -7.59 -13.12
CA SER A 57 2.65 -7.92 -13.19
C SER A 57 2.23 -8.89 -12.07
N VAL A 58 0.98 -8.80 -11.62
CA VAL A 58 0.39 -9.73 -10.64
C VAL A 58 0.53 -11.20 -11.09
N SER A 59 0.42 -11.48 -12.40
CA SER A 59 0.61 -12.82 -12.97
C SER A 59 2.02 -13.36 -12.77
N SER A 60 3.03 -12.49 -12.82
CA SER A 60 4.43 -12.86 -12.58
C SER A 60 4.64 -13.30 -11.14
N TYR A 61 4.06 -12.59 -10.18
CA TYR A 61 4.12 -12.97 -8.76
C TYR A 61 3.39 -14.29 -8.49
N LYS A 62 2.21 -14.51 -9.08
CA LYS A 62 1.45 -15.75 -8.90
C LYS A 62 2.14 -16.99 -9.46
N SER A 63 2.88 -16.84 -10.56
CA SER A 63 3.59 -17.96 -11.21
C SER A 63 4.99 -18.19 -10.68
N ASN A 64 5.52 -17.27 -9.85
CA ASN A 64 6.91 -17.29 -9.47
C ASN A 64 7.14 -17.11 -7.97
N ARG A 65 7.37 -18.25 -7.30
CA ARG A 65 7.59 -18.29 -5.85
C ARG A 65 8.79 -17.44 -5.39
N PHE A 66 9.81 -17.28 -6.22
CA PHE A 66 11.02 -16.54 -5.88
C PHE A 66 10.77 -15.02 -5.82
N MET A 67 9.70 -14.54 -6.45
CA MET A 67 9.28 -13.15 -6.38
C MET A 67 8.35 -12.86 -5.20
N LEU A 68 7.91 -13.88 -4.46
CA LEU A 68 7.03 -13.70 -3.31
C LEU A 68 7.81 -13.35 -2.04
N PRO A 69 7.16 -12.73 -1.03
CA PRO A 69 7.75 -12.58 0.29
C PRO A 69 8.22 -13.94 0.83
N GLY A 70 9.42 -13.96 1.43
CA GLY A 70 10.05 -15.19 1.89
C GLY A 70 10.67 -16.06 0.78
N ALA A 71 10.78 -15.54 -0.45
CA ALA A 71 11.33 -16.23 -1.63
C ALA A 71 10.69 -17.61 -1.90
N GLY A 72 9.42 -17.78 -1.50
CA GLY A 72 8.66 -19.01 -1.70
C GLY A 72 8.86 -20.07 -0.60
N ASN A 73 9.53 -19.73 0.50
CA ASN A 73 9.62 -20.62 1.66
C ASN A 73 8.27 -20.65 2.42
N PRO A 74 7.66 -21.84 2.60
CA PRO A 74 6.37 -22.00 3.29
C PRO A 74 6.31 -21.45 4.72
N LYS A 75 7.45 -21.30 5.41
CA LYS A 75 7.50 -20.75 6.78
C LYS A 75 7.02 -19.30 6.88
N PHE A 76 7.07 -18.57 5.77
CA PHE A 76 6.76 -17.13 5.73
C PHE A 76 5.39 -16.84 5.12
N CYS A 77 4.59 -17.87 4.85
CA CYS A 77 3.26 -17.72 4.28
C CYS A 77 2.23 -18.56 5.04
N VAL A 78 0.98 -18.14 4.97
CA VAL A 78 -0.16 -18.80 5.61
C VAL A 78 -1.31 -18.82 4.61
N TYR A 79 -2.13 -19.87 4.65
CA TYR A 79 -3.38 -19.90 3.89
C TYR A 79 -4.51 -19.37 4.75
N ILE A 80 -5.10 -18.26 4.34
CA ILE A 80 -6.28 -17.65 4.99
C ILE A 80 -7.44 -17.79 4.02
N LEU A 81 -8.50 -18.50 4.41
CA LEU A 81 -9.67 -18.77 3.56
C LEU A 81 -9.29 -19.34 2.18
N GLY A 82 -8.31 -20.25 2.15
CA GLY A 82 -7.81 -20.87 0.91
C GLY A 82 -6.94 -19.97 0.04
N ARG A 83 -6.63 -18.75 0.47
CA ARG A 83 -5.75 -17.82 -0.24
C ARG A 83 -4.38 -17.74 0.42
N LEU A 84 -3.33 -17.77 -0.39
CA LEU A 84 -1.97 -17.56 0.09
C LEU A 84 -1.80 -16.10 0.54
N ALA A 85 -1.42 -15.93 1.80
CA ALA A 85 -1.20 -14.64 2.45
C ALA A 85 0.14 -14.62 3.20
N PHE A 86 0.67 -13.42 3.41
CA PHE A 86 1.98 -13.18 4.02
C PHE A 86 1.83 -12.23 5.21
N PRO A 87 2.47 -12.51 6.35
CA PRO A 87 2.46 -11.61 7.49
C PRO A 87 3.09 -10.25 7.14
N ALA A 88 2.56 -9.17 7.71
CA ALA A 88 3.01 -7.80 7.49
C ALA A 88 4.53 -7.62 7.65
N ALA A 89 5.10 -8.19 8.72
CA ALA A 89 6.53 -8.09 8.99
C ALA A 89 7.40 -8.71 7.88
N VAL A 90 6.96 -9.81 7.28
CA VAL A 90 7.66 -10.45 6.16
C VAL A 90 7.57 -9.58 4.92
N VAL A 91 6.39 -9.04 4.64
CA VAL A 91 6.13 -8.20 3.48
C VAL A 91 6.94 -6.91 3.56
N GLN A 92 6.97 -6.24 4.71
CA GLN A 92 7.74 -5.01 4.89
C GLN A 92 9.24 -5.23 4.66
N ARG A 93 9.80 -6.30 5.21
CA ARG A 93 11.20 -6.67 4.95
C ARG A 93 11.44 -6.94 3.47
N TRP A 94 10.59 -7.76 2.86
CA TRP A 94 10.68 -8.08 1.44
C TRP A 94 10.57 -6.85 0.52
N LEU A 95 9.73 -5.87 0.88
CA LEU A 95 9.62 -4.60 0.15
C LEU A 95 10.92 -3.80 0.21
N ALA A 96 11.62 -3.81 1.34
CA ALA A 96 12.89 -3.13 1.54
C ALA A 96 14.08 -3.78 0.81
N VAL A 97 13.96 -5.05 0.39
CA VAL A 97 15.04 -5.76 -0.32
C VAL A 97 15.16 -5.26 -1.75
N ASP A 98 16.34 -4.75 -2.09
CA ASP A 98 16.73 -4.40 -3.45
C ASP A 98 17.19 -5.64 -4.23
N ASP A 99 17.12 -5.56 -5.57
CA ASP A 99 17.61 -6.62 -6.46
C ASP A 99 19.09 -6.99 -6.22
N SER A 100 19.91 -6.04 -5.76
CA SER A 100 21.32 -6.28 -5.41
C SER A 100 21.51 -7.16 -4.18
N GLU A 101 20.54 -7.14 -3.26
CA GLU A 101 20.57 -7.83 -1.97
C GLU A 101 19.68 -9.08 -1.97
N TYR A 102 18.93 -9.30 -3.05
CA TYR A 102 17.99 -10.41 -3.18
C TYR A 102 18.59 -11.78 -2.84
N LEU A 103 19.82 -12.07 -3.28
CA LEU A 103 20.45 -13.37 -2.98
C LEU A 103 20.74 -13.55 -1.49
N ASP A 104 21.16 -12.48 -0.83
CA ASP A 104 21.45 -12.50 0.60
C ASP A 104 20.16 -12.73 1.39
N TYR A 105 19.12 -11.95 1.06
CA TYR A 105 17.77 -12.14 1.60
C TYR A 105 17.24 -13.57 1.40
N ALA A 106 17.33 -14.11 0.18
CA ALA A 106 16.78 -15.43 -0.12
C ALA A 106 17.54 -16.56 0.59
N MET A 107 18.88 -16.50 0.65
CA MET A 107 19.69 -17.56 1.25
C MET A 107 19.78 -17.45 2.77
N ASN A 108 20.09 -16.25 3.29
CA ASN A 108 20.43 -16.05 4.70
C ASN A 108 19.21 -15.76 5.57
N GLU A 109 18.25 -14.96 5.08
CA GLU A 109 17.04 -14.67 5.84
C GLU A 109 15.93 -15.70 5.58
N CYS A 110 15.72 -16.07 4.32
CA CYS A 110 14.64 -16.96 3.94
C CYS A 110 15.03 -18.44 3.94
N GLY A 111 16.31 -18.78 4.07
CA GLY A 111 16.79 -20.17 4.11
C GLY A 111 16.58 -20.94 2.79
N VAL A 112 16.50 -20.27 1.65
CA VAL A 112 16.35 -20.89 0.33
C VAL A 112 17.74 -21.26 -0.20
N THR A 113 18.02 -22.56 -0.29
CA THR A 113 19.34 -23.07 -0.68
C THR A 113 19.55 -23.15 -2.19
N VAL A 114 18.48 -23.31 -2.97
CA VAL A 114 18.54 -23.46 -4.42
C VAL A 114 17.81 -22.31 -5.09
N ILE A 115 18.58 -21.37 -5.64
CA ILE A 115 18.08 -20.20 -6.36
C ILE A 115 18.36 -20.39 -7.86
N PRO A 116 17.36 -20.19 -8.75
CA PRO A 116 17.56 -20.30 -10.19
C PRO A 116 18.57 -19.28 -10.71
N GLU A 117 19.34 -19.69 -11.73
CA GLU A 117 20.45 -18.91 -12.26
C GLU A 117 20.03 -17.51 -12.76
N LYS A 118 18.81 -17.40 -13.29
CA LYS A 118 18.22 -16.11 -13.72
C LYS A 118 18.26 -15.06 -12.60
N TYR A 119 17.97 -15.43 -11.35
CA TYR A 119 17.98 -14.51 -10.21
C TYR A 119 19.39 -14.13 -9.78
N LYS A 120 20.33 -15.07 -9.88
CA LYS A 120 21.74 -14.79 -9.62
C LYS A 120 22.31 -13.77 -10.61
N GLN A 121 22.00 -13.95 -11.90
CA GLN A 121 22.42 -13.00 -12.94
C GLN A 121 21.79 -11.61 -12.74
N MET A 122 20.51 -11.54 -12.36
CA MET A 122 19.85 -10.25 -12.07
C MET A 122 20.52 -9.55 -10.88
N ALA A 123 20.78 -10.26 -9.78
CA ALA A 123 21.43 -9.69 -8.61
C ALA A 123 22.87 -9.24 -8.90
N GLN A 124 23.64 -10.02 -9.68
CA GLN A 124 24.99 -9.62 -10.11
C GLN A 124 24.97 -8.37 -10.97
N LYS A 125 24.04 -8.28 -11.94
CA LYS A 125 23.86 -7.06 -12.76
C LYS A 125 23.47 -5.86 -11.90
N ALA A 126 22.60 -6.04 -10.91
CA ALA A 126 22.21 -4.99 -9.99
C ALA A 126 23.39 -4.52 -9.12
N LYS A 127 24.21 -5.44 -8.60
CA LYS A 127 25.45 -5.11 -7.86
C LYS A 127 26.45 -4.33 -8.71
N GLN A 128 26.64 -4.73 -9.97
CA GLN A 128 27.53 -4.01 -10.89
C GLN A 128 27.03 -2.58 -11.17
N LYS A 129 25.71 -2.38 -11.32
CA LYS A 129 25.13 -1.04 -11.49
C LYS A 129 25.28 -0.16 -10.25
N LYS A 130 25.08 -0.71 -9.04
CA LYS A 130 25.30 0.04 -7.78
C LYS A 130 26.78 0.38 -7.57
N GLY A 131 27.70 -0.53 -7.90
CA GLY A 131 29.15 -0.33 -7.76
C GLY A 131 29.79 0.51 -8.87
N GLY A 132 29.10 0.72 -10.00
CA GLY A 132 29.59 1.50 -11.15
C GLY A 132 29.20 2.99 -11.14
N ALA A 133 28.59 3.49 -10.06
CA ALA A 133 28.21 4.90 -9.92
C ALA A 133 29.36 5.83 -9.46
N ILE A 134 30.61 5.38 -9.58
CA ILE A 134 31.80 6.20 -9.36
C ILE A 134 32.76 5.94 -10.52
N CYS A 135 32.63 6.74 -11.58
CA CYS A 135 33.66 7.13 -12.55
C CYS A 135 33.17 8.39 -13.25
#